data_AF-B5JKR2-F1
#
_entry.id   AF-B5JKR2-F1
#
_cell.length_a   1.000
_cell.length_b   1.000
_cell.length_c   1.000
_cell.angle_alpha   90.00
_cell.angle_beta   90.00
_cell.angle_gamma   90.00
#
_symmetry.space_group_name_H-M   'P 1'
#
loop_
_entity.id
_entity.type
_entity.pdbx_description
1 polymer ?
#
loop_
_entity_poly.entity_id
_entity_poly.type
_entity_poly.pdbx_seq_one_letter_code
_entity_poly.pdbx_strand_id
1 'polypeptide(L)'
;MVHVLPRLEGEDLAVATATSREVSALHSDFTTLELELKGKAPQFKVRQVSKRKFALSVEGSFDEIGDLFLSVPYVGDRGLAFVGGELVADHFYYGRPWEISLKRFEAQLEGEEMIFVFHPMYERYEYMVDLEYSGLKPDFGVADTFLKIDPFRFETERRGVLVLGSKPER
;
A
#
# COMPACT_ATOMS: atom_id res chain seq x y z
N MET A 1 -12.54 -10.58 -8.19
CA MET A 1 -13.37 -9.34 -8.32
C MET A 1 -14.34 -9.55 -9.47
N VAL A 2 -15.58 -9.05 -9.38
CA VAL A 2 -16.59 -9.20 -10.45
C VAL A 2 -16.55 -7.98 -11.38
N HIS A 3 -16.51 -8.22 -12.68
CA HIS A 3 -16.51 -7.18 -13.71
C HIS A 3 -17.69 -7.39 -14.68
N VAL A 4 -18.28 -6.29 -15.13
CA VAL A 4 -19.41 -6.28 -16.08
C VAL A 4 -18.92 -5.64 -17.38
N LEU A 5 -19.00 -6.39 -18.48
CA LEU A 5 -18.59 -5.94 -19.82
C LEU A 5 -19.80 -5.93 -20.75
N PRO A 6 -19.79 -5.11 -21.82
CA PRO A 6 -20.79 -5.22 -22.89
C PRO A 6 -20.89 -6.68 -23.36
N ARG A 7 -22.09 -7.11 -23.72
CA ARG A 7 -22.34 -8.49 -24.17
C ARG A 7 -21.32 -8.92 -25.23
N LEU A 8 -20.58 -9.98 -24.94
CA LEU A 8 -19.60 -10.56 -25.84
C LEU A 8 -20.33 -11.48 -26.82
N GLU A 9 -20.80 -10.93 -27.94
CA GLU A 9 -21.49 -11.69 -28.99
C GLU A 9 -20.49 -12.47 -29.86
N GLY A 10 -19.91 -13.54 -29.31
CA GLY A 10 -19.00 -14.42 -30.05
C GLY A 10 -17.53 -13.96 -30.13
N GLU A 11 -17.16 -12.93 -29.37
CA GLU A 11 -15.76 -12.55 -29.17
C GLU A 11 -15.12 -13.37 -28.05
N ASP A 12 -13.90 -13.87 -28.29
CA ASP A 12 -13.13 -14.61 -27.29
C ASP A 12 -12.40 -13.62 -26.36
N LEU A 13 -12.38 -13.93 -25.07
CA LEU A 13 -11.60 -13.19 -24.06
C LEU A 13 -10.21 -13.80 -23.92
N ALA A 14 -9.18 -13.05 -24.32
CA ALA A 14 -7.82 -13.38 -23.97
C ALA A 14 -7.45 -12.68 -22.66
N VAL A 15 -7.23 -13.47 -21.60
CA VAL A 15 -6.79 -12.96 -20.31
C VAL A 15 -5.32 -13.31 -20.11
N ALA A 16 -4.46 -12.28 -20.08
CA ALA A 16 -3.01 -12.46 -20.07
C ALA A 16 -2.45 -12.71 -18.65
N THR A 17 -3.00 -12.03 -17.63
CA THR A 17 -2.45 -12.02 -16.26
C THR A 17 -3.43 -12.53 -15.19
N ALA A 18 -4.54 -13.14 -15.62
CA ALA A 18 -5.59 -13.63 -14.74
C ALA A 18 -6.30 -14.84 -15.33
N THR A 19 -7.07 -15.54 -14.51
CA THR A 19 -8.08 -16.48 -14.97
C THR A 19 -9.43 -15.80 -14.91
N SER A 20 -10.22 -15.93 -15.97
CA SER A 20 -11.60 -15.47 -16.01
C SER A 20 -12.55 -16.66 -16.04
N ARG A 21 -13.65 -16.53 -15.31
CA ARG A 21 -14.80 -17.41 -15.42
C ARG A 21 -16.04 -16.56 -15.69
N GLU A 22 -16.77 -16.88 -16.75
CA GLU A 22 -18.08 -16.29 -16.97
C GLU A 22 -19.06 -16.80 -15.90
N VAL A 23 -19.82 -15.88 -15.33
CA VAL A 23 -20.82 -16.15 -14.29
C VAL A 23 -22.18 -15.65 -14.76
N SER A 24 -23.23 -16.05 -14.04
CA SER A 24 -24.60 -15.61 -14.32
C SER A 24 -24.66 -14.10 -14.54
N ALA A 25 -25.20 -13.69 -15.69
CA ALA A 25 -25.27 -12.29 -16.06
C ALA A 25 -26.07 -11.50 -15.02
N LEU A 26 -25.49 -10.42 -14.50
CA LEU A 26 -26.18 -9.50 -13.60
C LEU A 26 -27.22 -8.63 -14.33
N HIS A 27 -27.09 -8.54 -15.66
CA HIS A 27 -28.03 -7.84 -16.55
C HIS A 27 -28.01 -8.51 -17.95
N SER A 28 -29.15 -8.52 -18.66
CA SER A 28 -29.33 -9.24 -19.93
C SER A 28 -28.41 -8.78 -21.07
N ASP A 29 -27.98 -7.53 -21.01
CA ASP A 29 -27.23 -6.86 -22.08
C ASP A 29 -25.72 -6.87 -21.83
N PHE A 30 -25.27 -7.55 -20.78
CA PHE A 30 -23.88 -7.55 -20.34
C PHE A 30 -23.38 -8.97 -20.05
N THR A 31 -22.11 -9.21 -20.36
CA THR A 31 -21.40 -10.41 -19.90
C THR A 31 -20.77 -10.11 -18.55
N THR A 32 -20.99 -11.01 -17.58
CA THR A 32 -20.41 -10.88 -16.23
C THR A 32 -19.29 -11.88 -16.06
N LEU A 33 -18.12 -11.39 -15.62
CA LEU A 33 -16.94 -12.20 -15.41
C LEU A 33 -16.48 -12.10 -13.96
N GLU A 34 -16.09 -13.25 -13.42
CA GLU A 34 -15.29 -13.33 -12.22
C GLU A 34 -13.82 -13.46 -12.62
N LEU A 35 -12.99 -12.52 -12.17
CA LEU A 35 -11.54 -12.55 -12.41
C LEU A 35 -10.79 -12.97 -11.15
N GLU A 36 -9.90 -13.93 -11.32
CA GLU A 36 -8.89 -14.34 -10.36
C GLU A 36 -7.51 -13.92 -10.87
N LEU A 37 -6.96 -12.86 -10.29
CA LEU A 37 -5.64 -12.35 -10.63
C LEU A 37 -4.58 -13.32 -10.09
N LYS A 38 -3.68 -13.78 -10.97
CA LYS A 38 -2.54 -14.60 -10.58
C LYS A 38 -1.41 -13.70 -10.09
N GLY A 39 -0.60 -14.21 -9.18
CA GLY A 39 0.60 -13.52 -8.70
C GLY A 39 0.84 -13.69 -7.20
N LYS A 40 2.08 -14.02 -6.84
CA LYS A 40 2.55 -14.13 -5.46
C LYS A 40 2.91 -12.72 -4.96
N ALA A 41 2.29 -12.31 -3.85
CA ALA A 41 2.73 -11.09 -3.18
C ALA A 41 4.06 -11.37 -2.45
N PRO A 42 4.97 -10.39 -2.38
CA PRO A 42 6.15 -10.49 -1.52
C PRO A 42 5.70 -10.63 -0.06
N GLN A 43 6.55 -11.23 0.76
CA GLN A 43 6.36 -11.31 2.20
C GLN A 43 7.06 -10.15 2.88
N PHE A 44 6.52 -9.71 4.00
CA PHE A 44 7.06 -8.55 4.73
C PHE A 44 7.18 -8.88 6.21
N LYS A 45 8.22 -8.34 6.83
CA LYS A 45 8.44 -8.47 8.26
C LYS A 45 8.79 -7.10 8.82
N VAL A 46 7.99 -6.67 9.79
CA VAL A 46 8.24 -5.46 10.57
C VAL A 46 8.80 -5.87 11.92
N ARG A 47 9.97 -5.33 12.26
CA ARG A 47 10.64 -5.53 13.54
C ARG A 47 10.81 -4.21 14.25
N GLN A 48 10.35 -4.13 15.50
CA GLN A 48 10.63 -2.98 16.34
C GLN A 48 12.07 -3.05 16.85
N VAL A 49 12.89 -2.07 16.46
CA VAL A 49 14.30 -1.93 16.89
C VAL A 49 14.39 -1.16 18.21
N SER A 50 13.52 -0.14 18.36
CA SER A 50 13.35 0.61 19.60
C SER A 50 11.95 1.22 19.66
N LYS A 51 11.63 1.95 20.74
CA LYS A 51 10.38 2.71 20.85
C LYS A 51 10.11 3.66 19.67
N ARG A 52 11.16 4.14 18.99
CA ARG A 52 11.08 5.12 17.91
C ARG A 52 11.60 4.61 16.56
N LYS A 53 12.07 3.36 16.50
CA LYS A 53 12.74 2.82 15.31
C LYS A 53 12.18 1.46 14.94
N PHE A 54 11.82 1.30 13.66
CA PHE A 54 11.31 0.06 13.09
C PHE A 54 12.13 -0.31 11.85
N ALA A 55 12.28 -1.60 11.59
CA ALA A 55 12.91 -2.14 10.40
C ALA A 55 11.88 -2.97 9.63
N LEU A 56 11.80 -2.72 8.33
CA LEU A 56 10.98 -3.48 7.39
C LEU A 56 11.92 -4.23 6.45
N SER A 57 11.78 -5.56 6.41
CA SER A 57 12.39 -6.41 5.39
C SER A 57 11.31 -6.94 4.45
N VAL A 58 11.65 -7.09 3.17
CA VAL A 58 10.77 -7.66 2.14
C VAL A 58 11.47 -8.87 1.54
N GLU A 59 10.73 -9.96 1.38
CA GLU A 59 11.20 -11.20 0.76
C GLU A 59 10.33 -11.56 -0.46
N GLY A 60 10.98 -11.84 -1.58
CA GLY A 60 10.30 -12.10 -2.86
C GLY A 60 10.32 -10.87 -3.78
N SER A 61 9.70 -11.03 -4.94
CA SER A 61 9.72 -10.03 -6.02
C SER A 61 8.39 -9.26 -6.10
N PHE A 62 8.43 -8.03 -6.63
CA PHE A 62 7.26 -7.22 -6.95
C PHE A 62 6.78 -7.41 -8.40
N ASP A 63 7.42 -8.28 -9.19
CA ASP A 63 7.14 -8.49 -10.63
C ASP A 63 5.66 -8.79 -10.93
N GLU A 64 5.00 -9.57 -10.07
CA GLU A 64 3.62 -10.03 -10.26
C GLU A 64 2.57 -9.11 -9.61
N ILE A 65 2.99 -7.97 -9.05
CA ILE A 65 2.09 -7.00 -8.42
C ILE A 65 2.20 -5.62 -9.06
N GLY A 66 1.09 -4.89 -9.07
CA GLY A 66 1.02 -3.52 -9.57
C GLY A 66 1.85 -2.59 -8.70
N ASP A 67 1.56 -2.61 -7.39
CA ASP A 67 2.29 -1.92 -6.33
C ASP A 67 2.01 -2.60 -4.98
N LEU A 68 2.77 -2.23 -3.96
CA LEU A 68 2.55 -2.55 -2.57
C LEU A 68 2.52 -1.25 -1.76
N PHE A 69 1.35 -0.90 -1.25
CA PHE A 69 1.17 0.26 -0.39
C PHE A 69 1.36 -0.14 1.06
N LEU A 70 2.25 0.59 1.74
CA LEU A 70 2.45 0.54 3.17
C LEU A 70 1.74 1.72 3.82
N SER A 71 0.78 1.41 4.70
CA SER A 71 0.14 2.36 5.59
C SER A 71 0.79 2.30 6.98
N VAL A 72 1.36 3.41 7.41
CA VAL A 72 2.03 3.59 8.71
C VAL A 72 1.17 4.53 9.57
N PRO A 73 0.29 4.00 10.43
CA PRO A 73 -0.53 4.83 11.30
C PRO A 73 0.31 5.21 12.52
N TYR A 74 0.59 6.49 12.65
CA TYR A 74 1.28 7.03 13.82
C TYR A 74 0.73 8.40 14.18
N VAL A 75 0.99 8.81 15.42
CA VAL A 75 0.78 10.16 15.93
C VAL A 75 2.09 10.59 16.58
N GLY A 76 2.68 11.64 16.04
CA GLY A 76 3.99 12.17 16.44
C GLY A 76 4.26 13.45 15.66
N ASP A 77 5.50 13.92 15.66
CA ASP A 77 5.90 15.09 14.88
C ASP A 77 6.13 14.72 13.40
N ARG A 78 7.11 13.83 13.17
CA ARG A 78 7.47 13.38 11.82
C ARG A 78 8.04 11.96 11.81
N GLY A 79 7.83 11.29 10.68
CA GLY A 79 8.43 10.00 10.33
C GLY A 79 9.49 10.17 9.25
N LEU A 80 10.59 9.44 9.37
CA LEU A 80 11.66 9.36 8.38
C LEU A 80 11.85 7.90 7.97
N ALA A 81 12.08 7.62 6.69
CA ALA A 81 12.34 6.30 6.17
C ALA A 81 13.70 6.29 5.45
N PHE A 82 14.55 5.34 5.81
CA PHE A 82 15.89 5.18 5.25
C PHE A 82 16.05 3.81 4.61
N VAL A 83 16.82 3.72 3.53
CA VAL A 83 17.29 2.44 2.96
C VAL A 83 18.78 2.58 2.63
N GLY A 84 19.62 1.62 3.03
CA GLY A 84 21.08 1.72 2.85
C GLY A 84 21.71 2.96 3.52
N GLY A 85 21.05 3.57 4.51
CA GLY A 85 21.49 4.80 5.17
C GLY A 85 21.05 6.11 4.51
N GLU A 86 20.41 6.06 3.33
CA GLU A 86 19.89 7.25 2.64
C GLU A 86 18.44 7.52 3.03
N LEU A 87 18.06 8.80 3.20
CA LEU A 87 16.68 9.20 3.45
C LEU A 87 15.88 9.09 2.15
N VAL A 88 14.97 8.12 2.07
CA VAL A 88 14.20 7.85 0.85
C VAL A 88 12.77 8.42 0.89
N ALA A 89 12.24 8.67 2.09
CA ALA A 89 10.95 9.31 2.28
C ALA A 89 10.83 9.91 3.69
N ASP A 90 10.03 10.96 3.82
CA ASP A 90 9.65 11.56 5.09
C ASP A 90 8.16 11.94 5.11
N HIS A 91 7.64 12.21 6.31
CA HIS A 91 6.26 12.58 6.51
C HIS A 91 6.11 13.43 7.77
N PHE A 92 5.59 14.65 7.62
CA PHE A 92 5.09 15.44 8.75
C PHE A 92 3.67 14.99 9.09
N TYR A 93 3.38 14.78 10.37
CA TYR A 93 2.08 14.30 10.78
C TYR A 93 1.01 15.38 10.61
N TYR A 94 -0.02 15.09 9.82
CA TYR A 94 -1.16 15.97 9.58
C TYR A 94 -2.51 15.31 9.92
N GLY A 95 -2.50 14.26 10.75
CA GLY A 95 -3.75 13.60 11.17
C GLY A 95 -4.13 12.34 10.39
N ARG A 96 -3.33 11.94 9.39
CA ARG A 96 -3.55 10.73 8.59
C ARG A 96 -2.36 9.77 8.68
N PRO A 97 -2.58 8.46 8.44
CA PRO A 97 -1.49 7.51 8.25
C PRO A 97 -0.56 7.96 7.14
N TRP A 98 0.73 7.64 7.28
CA TRP A 98 1.69 7.83 6.21
C TRP A 98 1.59 6.68 5.22
N GLU A 99 1.24 7.00 3.97
CA GLU A 99 1.12 6.04 2.88
C GLU A 99 2.37 6.07 2.00
N ILE A 100 2.94 4.89 1.73
CA ILE A 100 4.18 4.72 0.96
C ILE A 100 3.98 3.62 -0.09
N SER A 101 4.15 3.96 -1.36
CA SER A 101 4.38 2.95 -2.42
C SER A 101 5.78 2.36 -2.24
N LEU A 102 5.84 1.03 -2.04
CA LEU A 102 7.09 0.30 -1.82
C LEU A 102 7.74 -0.17 -3.12
N LYS A 103 6.99 -0.28 -4.22
CA LYS A 103 7.52 -0.82 -5.48
C LYS A 103 8.70 -0.01 -6.04
N ARG A 104 8.67 1.30 -5.89
CA ARG A 104 9.80 2.18 -6.31
C ARG A 104 11.10 1.95 -5.53
N PHE A 105 11.06 1.19 -4.43
CA PHE A 105 12.23 0.85 -3.61
C PHE A 105 12.63 -0.63 -3.74
N GLU A 106 12.03 -1.38 -4.67
CA GLU A 106 12.25 -2.82 -4.84
C GLU A 106 13.74 -3.18 -4.95
N ALA A 107 14.49 -2.48 -5.82
CA ALA A 107 15.91 -2.74 -6.02
C ALA A 107 16.74 -2.53 -4.75
N GLN A 108 16.42 -1.52 -3.93
CA GLN A 108 17.12 -1.32 -2.66
C GLN A 108 16.70 -2.35 -1.61
N LEU A 109 15.43 -2.76 -1.60
CA LEU A 109 14.88 -3.71 -0.63
C LEU A 109 15.28 -5.18 -0.87
N GLU A 110 15.87 -5.50 -2.02
CA GLU A 110 16.39 -6.85 -2.33
C GLU A 110 17.58 -7.25 -1.42
N GLY A 111 18.28 -6.27 -0.83
CA GLY A 111 19.42 -6.50 0.06
C GLY A 111 19.43 -5.70 1.36
N GLU A 112 18.57 -4.69 1.50
CA GLU A 112 18.57 -3.77 2.64
C GLU A 112 17.22 -3.74 3.36
N GLU A 113 17.25 -3.39 4.66
CA GLU A 113 16.03 -3.08 5.41
C GLU A 113 15.65 -1.61 5.22
N MET A 114 14.35 -1.33 5.10
CA MET A 114 13.85 0.04 5.27
C MET A 114 13.71 0.35 6.76
N ILE A 115 14.42 1.38 7.20
CA ILE A 115 14.45 1.81 8.59
C ILE A 115 13.58 3.05 8.78
N PHE A 116 12.57 2.91 9.63
CA PHE A 116 11.71 4.01 10.04
C PHE A 116 12.20 4.63 11.34
N VAL A 117 12.26 5.95 11.42
CA VAL A 117 12.57 6.72 12.62
C VAL A 117 11.47 7.75 12.87
N PHE A 118 10.83 7.66 14.03
CA PHE A 118 9.73 8.55 14.41
C PHE A 118 10.16 9.53 15.50
N HIS A 119 9.81 10.80 15.29
CA HIS A 119 10.01 11.85 16.27
C HIS A 119 8.71 12.05 17.06
N PRO A 120 8.77 12.08 18.41
CA PRO A 120 7.59 12.41 19.19
C PRO A 120 7.19 13.87 18.94
N MET A 121 5.90 14.15 19.07
CA MET A 121 5.43 15.51 19.21
C MET A 121 5.80 16.01 20.60
N TYR A 122 6.22 17.28 20.71
CA TYR A 122 6.48 17.94 21.99
C TYR A 122 5.39 18.98 22.24
N GLU A 123 4.86 19.04 23.46
CA GLU A 123 3.75 19.95 23.80
C GLU A 123 4.10 21.42 23.53
N ARG A 124 5.38 21.79 23.74
CA ARG A 124 5.88 23.17 23.70
C ARG A 124 6.44 23.58 22.34
N TYR A 125 6.49 22.67 21.37
CA TYR A 125 7.07 22.95 20.06
C TYR A 125 5.95 23.25 19.07
N GLU A 126 6.28 23.99 18.02
CA GLU A 126 5.34 24.24 16.93
C GLU A 126 5.04 22.93 16.21
N TYR A 127 3.75 22.74 15.90
CA TYR A 127 3.23 21.68 15.06
C TYR A 127 2.18 22.29 14.11
N MET A 128 1.69 21.50 13.16
CA MET A 128 0.66 21.96 12.23
C MET A 128 -0.57 22.48 12.98
N VAL A 129 -0.88 23.77 12.80
CA VAL A 129 -2.00 24.45 13.47
C VAL A 129 -3.35 23.77 13.19
N ASP A 130 -3.49 23.15 12.01
CA ASP A 130 -4.69 22.41 11.62
C ASP A 130 -5.02 21.26 12.56
N LEU A 131 -4.02 20.67 13.24
CA LEU A 131 -4.25 19.62 14.22
C LEU A 131 -5.08 20.11 15.42
N GLU A 132 -4.95 21.39 15.79
CA GLU A 132 -5.77 21.99 16.85
C GLU A 132 -7.20 22.18 16.36
N TYR A 133 -7.38 22.79 15.19
CA TYR A 133 -8.69 23.09 14.63
C TYR A 133 -9.48 21.82 14.27
N SER A 134 -8.78 20.74 13.91
CA SER A 134 -9.38 19.45 13.58
C SER A 134 -9.58 18.53 14.80
N GLY A 135 -9.20 18.96 16.02
CA GLY A 135 -9.26 18.12 17.22
C GLY A 135 -8.37 16.88 17.16
N LEU A 136 -7.28 16.91 16.37
CA LEU A 136 -6.33 15.82 16.20
C LEU A 136 -5.04 16.02 17.00
N LYS A 137 -4.89 17.17 17.67
CA LYS A 137 -3.82 17.39 18.65
C LYS A 137 -3.92 16.33 19.75
N PRO A 138 -2.85 15.56 20.02
CA PRO A 138 -2.87 14.55 21.06
C PRO A 138 -2.94 15.20 22.44
N ASP A 139 -3.52 14.46 23.40
CA ASP A 139 -3.38 14.78 24.82
C ASP A 139 -2.00 14.30 25.30
N PHE A 140 -1.16 15.24 25.70
CA PHE A 140 0.19 14.97 26.20
C PHE A 140 0.16 14.43 27.64
N GLY A 141 -0.97 14.59 28.36
CA GLY A 141 -1.14 14.16 29.73
C GLY A 141 -0.09 14.77 30.66
N VAL A 142 0.60 13.92 31.44
CA VAL A 142 1.69 14.34 32.34
C VAL A 142 3.07 14.33 31.66
N ALA A 143 3.16 13.82 30.44
CA ALA A 143 4.39 13.83 29.66
C ALA A 143 4.48 15.13 28.84
N ASP A 144 5.69 15.58 28.55
CA ASP A 144 5.94 16.69 27.63
C ASP A 144 5.99 16.24 26.16
N THR A 145 5.84 14.94 25.91
CA THR A 145 5.95 14.31 24.60
C THR A 145 4.85 13.29 24.34
N PHE A 146 4.46 13.18 23.07
CA PHE A 146 3.52 12.17 22.59
C PHE A 146 4.08 11.43 21.38
N LEU A 147 4.09 10.11 21.44
CA LEU A 147 4.36 9.25 20.28
C LEU A 147 3.53 7.98 20.41
N LYS A 148 2.68 7.75 19.40
CA LYS A 148 1.95 6.50 19.24
C LYS A 148 2.21 5.97 17.83
N ILE A 149 2.57 4.69 17.73
CA ILE A 149 2.78 4.01 16.45
C ILE A 149 1.93 2.76 16.50
N ASP A 150 0.95 2.67 15.62
CA ASP A 150 0.08 1.49 15.48
C ASP A 150 0.71 0.50 14.48
N PRO A 151 0.24 -0.76 14.45
CA PRO A 151 0.77 -1.76 13.53
C PRO A 151 0.72 -1.31 12.07
N PHE A 152 1.80 -1.58 11.35
CA PHE A 152 1.93 -1.28 9.93
C PHE A 152 0.96 -2.17 9.14
N ARG A 153 0.33 -1.60 8.11
CA ARG A 153 -0.61 -2.33 7.24
C ARG A 153 -0.10 -2.31 5.81
N PHE A 154 -0.33 -3.41 5.11
CA PHE A 154 0.13 -3.62 3.75
C PHE A 154 -1.05 -3.92 2.85
N GLU A 155 -1.14 -3.21 1.74
CA GLU A 155 -2.16 -3.39 0.72
C GLU A 155 -1.48 -3.61 -0.63
N THR A 156 -1.73 -4.79 -1.22
CA THR A 156 -1.17 -5.12 -2.53
C THR A 156 -2.13 -4.69 -3.62
N GLU A 157 -1.67 -3.85 -4.55
CA GLU A 157 -2.37 -3.58 -5.79
C GLU A 157 -1.97 -4.61 -6.84
N ARG A 158 -2.94 -5.15 -7.58
CA ARG A 158 -2.69 -6.07 -8.70
C ARG A 158 -3.39 -5.58 -9.96
N ARG A 159 -2.73 -5.76 -11.10
CA ARG A 159 -3.26 -5.35 -12.41
C ARG A 159 -3.66 -6.57 -13.24
N GLY A 160 -4.94 -6.65 -13.60
CA GLY A 160 -5.44 -7.56 -14.63
C GLY A 160 -5.51 -6.84 -15.98
N VAL A 161 -4.97 -7.45 -17.05
CA VAL A 161 -5.21 -6.99 -18.42
C VAL A 161 -6.17 -7.95 -19.10
N LEU A 162 -7.29 -7.39 -19.56
CA LEU A 162 -8.26 -8.07 -20.41
C LEU A 162 -8.07 -7.58 -21.84
N VAL A 163 -7.90 -8.51 -22.77
CA VAL A 163 -7.88 -8.21 -24.21
C VAL A 163 -9.11 -8.84 -24.83
N LEU A 164 -9.93 -8.01 -25.46
CA LEU A 164 -11.07 -8.44 -26.27
C LEU A 164 -10.58 -8.61 -27.71
N GLY A 165 -10.81 -9.78 -28.30
CA GLY A 165 -10.41 -10.02 -29.69
C GLY A 165 -11.02 -11.28 -30.30
N SER A 166 -11.19 -11.25 -31.62
CA SER A 166 -11.53 -12.42 -32.44
C SER A 166 -10.27 -13.28 -32.67
N LYS A 167 -10.40 -14.62 -32.64
CA LYS A 167 -9.30 -15.56 -32.93
C LYS A 167 -8.66 -15.26 -34.30
N PRO A 168 -7.31 -15.37 -34.46
CA PRO A 168 -6.74 -15.41 -35.79
C PRO A 168 -7.26 -16.68 -36.50
N GLU A 169 -7.86 -16.50 -37.69
CA GLU A 169 -8.26 -17.60 -38.56
C GLU A 169 -7.05 -18.49 -38.86
N ARG A 170 -7.22 -19.81 -38.68
CA ARG A 170 -6.21 -20.83 -39.03
C ARG A 170 -6.24 -21.15 -40.50
#